data_AF-A0A968NJ90-F1
#
_entry.id   AF-A0A968NJ90-F1
#
_cell.length_a   1.000
_cell.length_b   1.000
_cell.length_c   1.000
_cell.angle_alpha   90.00
_cell.angle_beta   90.00
_cell.angle_gamma   90.00
#
_symmetry.space_group_name_H-M   'P 1'
#
loop_
_entity.id
_entity.type
_entity.pdbx_description
1 polymer ?
#
loop_
_entity_poly.entity_id
_entity_poly.type
_entity_poly.pdbx_seq_one_letter_code
_entity_poly.pdbx_strand_id
1 'polypeptide(L)' 'MSIRLTPEEYKYLQGLAEKNFVTLPTFVKILVKRTIAQDKEKQDYLAS' A
#
# COMPACT_ATOMS: atom_id res chain seq x y z
N MET A 1 5.92 -9.85 -9.92
CA MET A 1 6.63 -8.61 -9.53
C MET A 1 7.09 -8.81 -8.10
N SER A 2 8.39 -8.65 -7.83
CA SER A 2 8.97 -8.92 -6.51
C SER A 2 9.45 -7.59 -5.91
N ILE A 3 9.06 -7.33 -4.66
CA ILE A 3 9.44 -6.12 -3.94
C ILE A 3 10.48 -6.52 -2.91
N ARG A 4 11.63 -5.85 -2.90
CA ARG A 4 12.65 -6.05 -1.87
C ARG A 4 12.36 -5.08 -0.73
N LEU A 5 12.27 -5.62 0.47
CA LEU A 5 12.06 -4.86 1.70
C LEU A 5 13.24 -5.07 2.61
N THR A 6 13.65 -4.01 3.31
CA THR A 6 14.53 -4.13 4.46
C THR A 6 13.80 -4.85 5.60
N PRO A 7 14.53 -5.42 6.57
CA PRO A 7 13.91 -6.08 7.73
C PRO A 7 12.99 -5.15 8.54
N GLU A 8 13.31 -3.86 8.60
CA GLU A 8 12.52 -2.86 9.33
C GLU A 8 11.19 -2.55 8.61
N GLU A 9 11.25 -2.32 7.30
CA GLU A 9 10.04 -2.13 6.47
C GLU A 9 9.13 -3.36 6.52
N TYR A 10 9.72 -4.56 6.47
CA TYR A 10 8.97 -5.80 6.58
C TYR A 10 8.22 -5.89 7.90
N LYS A 11 8.88 -5.65 9.04
CA LYS A 11 8.25 -5.66 10.38
C LYS A 11 7.13 -4.63 10.49
N TYR A 12 7.38 -3.42 9.99
CA TYR A 12 6.40 -2.33 10.00
C TYR A 12 5.14 -2.73 9.21
N LEU A 13 5.31 -3.18 7.96
CA LEU A 13 4.19 -3.56 7.10
C LEU A 13 3.49 -4.82 7.62
N GLN A 14 4.22 -5.76 8.20
CA GLN A 14 3.64 -6.96 8.82
C GLN A 14 2.74 -6.60 10.01
N GLY A 15 3.22 -5.74 10.92
CA GLY A 15 2.41 -5.30 12.06
C GLY A 15 1.14 -4.56 11.66
N LEU A 16 1.18 -3.81 10.55
CA LEU A 16 -0.01 -3.18 9.98
C LEU A 16 -0.96 -4.20 9.35
N ALA A 17 -0.43 -5.18 8.62
CA ALA A 17 -1.23 -6.25 8.01
C ALA A 17 -1.97 -7.07 9.08
N GLU A 18 -1.28 -7.43 10.17
CA GLU A 18 -1.83 -8.15 11.32
C GLU A 18 -2.97 -7.37 12.00
N LYS A 19 -2.80 -6.07 12.23
CA LYS A 19 -3.86 -5.19 12.76
C LYS A 19 -5.11 -5.13 11.89
N ASN A 20 -4.96 -5.35 10.58
CA ASN A 20 -6.05 -5.35 9.62
C ASN A 20 -6.56 -6.76 9.29
N PHE A 21 -6.11 -7.80 10.02
CA PHE A 21 -6.48 -9.21 9.83
C PHE A 21 -6.28 -9.70 8.39
N VAL A 22 -5.22 -9.22 7.72
CA VAL A 22 -4.88 -9.61 6.35
C VAL A 22 -3.43 -10.05 6.25
N THR A 23 -3.10 -10.80 5.20
CA THR A 23 -1.71 -11.17 4.91
C THR A 23 -0.95 -9.96 4.38
N LEU A 24 0.37 -9.92 4.64
CA LEU A 24 1.25 -8.86 4.16
C LEU A 24 1.14 -8.61 2.64
N PRO A 25 1.13 -9.64 1.76
CA PRO A 25 0.95 -9.40 0.32
C PRO A 25 -0.39 -8.75 -0.04
N THR A 26 -1.47 -9.12 0.66
CA THR A 26 -2.79 -8.52 0.47
C THR A 26 -2.80 -7.07 0.95
N PHE A 27 -2.19 -6.80 2.10
CA PHE A 27 -2.06 -5.46 2.64
C PHE A 27 -1.31 -4.52 1.69
N VAL A 28 -0.16 -4.97 1.15
CA VAL A 28 0.62 -4.20 0.18
C VAL A 28 -0.19 -3.91 -1.09
N LYS A 29 -0.96 -4.88 -1.60
CA LYS A 29 -1.86 -4.64 -2.73
C LYS A 29 -2.90 -3.56 -2.45
N ILE A 30 -3.47 -3.55 -1.24
CA ILE A 30 -4.46 -2.54 -0.83
C ILE A 30 -3.80 -1.15 -0.78
N LEU A 31 -2.60 -1.04 -0.21
CA LEU A 31 -1.85 0.21 -0.16
C LEU A 31 -1.58 0.77 -1.56
N VAL A 32 -1.03 -0.06 -2.45
CA VAL A 32 -0.74 0.36 -3.85
C VAL A 32 -2.00 0.82 -4.56
N LYS A 33 -3.12 0.10 -4.41
CA LYS A 33 -4.40 0.51 -5.01
C LYS A 33 -4.89 1.84 -4.48
N ARG A 34 -4.78 2.09 -3.17
CA ARG A 34 -5.16 3.36 -2.54
C ARG A 34 -4.31 4.51 -3.05
N THR A 35 -2.99 4.34 -3.13
CA THR A 35 -2.09 5.36 -3.65
C THR A 35 -2.41 5.70 -5.11
N ILE A 36 -2.66 4.69 -5.95
CA ILE A 36 -3.05 4.91 -7.36
C ILE A 36 -4.39 5.63 -7.45
N ALA A 37 -5.37 5.27 -6.62
CA ALA A 37 -6.67 5.94 -6.62
C ALA A 37 -6.55 7.41 -6.22
N GLN A 38 -5.80 7.70 -5.16
CA GLN A 38 -5.55 9.08 -4.69
C GLN A 38 -4.79 9.92 -5.73
N ASP A 39 -3.83 9.33 -6.44
CA ASP A 39 -3.08 10.03 -7.49
C ASP A 39 -4.00 10.38 -8.68
N LYS A 40 -4.88 9.44 -9.07
CA LYS A 40 -5.89 9.70 -10.09
C LYS A 40 -6.87 10.79 -9.69
N GLU A 41 -7.44 10.71 -8.48
CA GLU A 41 -8.37 11.73 -7.97
C GLU A 41 -7.72 13.11 -7.92
N LYS A 42 -6.43 13.18 -7.55
CA LYS A 42 -5.68 14.43 -7.55
C LYS A 42 -5.44 14.96 -8.97
N GLN A 43 -5.13 14.10 -9.93
CA GLN A 43 -4.97 14.50 -11.33
C GLN A 43 -6.29 14.97 -11.94
N ASP A 44 -7.40 14.27 -11.69
CA ASP A 44 -8.73 14.67 -12.13
C ASP A 44 -9.15 16.03 -11.53
N TYR A 45 -8.85 16.28 -10.24
CA TYR A 45 -9.11 17.57 -9.60
C TYR A 45 -8.30 18.73 -10.20
N LEU A 46 -7.05 18.51 -10.60
CA LEU A 46 -6.19 19.54 -11.21
C LEU A 46 -6.50 19.77 -12.70
N ALA A 47 -7.16 18.81 -13.35
CA ALA A 47 -7.59 18.90 -14.75
C ALA A 47 -9.00 19.49 -14.93
N SER A 48 -9.73 19.71 -13.83
CA SER A 48 -11.08 20.29 -13.79
C SER A 48 -11.05 21.78 -13.42
#